data_AF-A0A7C2A612-F1
#
_entry.id   AF-A0A7C2A612-F1
#
_cell.length_a   1.000
_cell.length_b   1.000
_cell.length_c   1.000
_cell.angle_alpha   90.00
_cell.angle_beta   90.00
_cell.angle_gamma   90.00
#
_symmetry.space_group_name_H-M   'P 1'
#
loop_
_entity.id
_entity.type
_entity.pdbx_description
1 polymer ?
#
loop_
_entity_poly.entity_id
_entity_poly.type
_entity_poly.pdbx_seq_one_letter_code
_entity_poly.pdbx_strand_id
1 'polypeptide(L)'
;MYYVVERAVNLRAKPTTKNSDVLKVLYPNQKVRLVERKKKWIGVEYYNHILDIHENGWCFKKYLKKCSKAPIIQFTRRLGRAVGENTANMHLLLCLLLWFLSAAW
;
A
#
# COMPACT_ATOMS: atom_id res chain seq x y z
N MET A 1 -12.74 -6.31 -0.98
CA MET A 1 -11.52 -7.02 -0.53
C MET A 1 -10.40 -6.71 -1.50
N TYR A 2 -9.18 -6.41 -1.03
CA TYR A 2 -8.06 -6.04 -1.89
C TYR A 2 -6.89 -7.01 -1.75
N TYR A 3 -6.12 -7.12 -2.82
CA TYR A 3 -4.86 -7.84 -2.86
C TYR A 3 -3.76 -6.91 -3.34
N VAL A 4 -2.53 -7.18 -2.92
CA VAL A 4 -1.32 -6.54 -3.42
C VAL A 4 -0.49 -7.61 -4.13
N VAL A 5 -0.02 -7.27 -5.33
CA VAL A 5 0.85 -8.14 -6.12
C VAL A 5 2.23 -8.18 -5.45
N GLU A 6 2.73 -9.36 -5.09
CA GLU A 6 4.09 -9.50 -4.51
C GLU A 6 5.14 -9.75 -5.60
N ARG A 7 4.76 -10.45 -6.67
CA ARG A 7 5.64 -10.81 -7.80
C ARG A 7 4.92 -10.57 -9.11
N ALA A 8 5.67 -10.20 -10.14
CA ALA A 8 5.11 -9.98 -11.46
C ALA A 8 4.30 -11.20 -11.92
N VAL A 9 3.08 -10.98 -12.39
CA VAL A 9 2.16 -12.06 -12.77
C VAL A 9 1.36 -11.69 -14.01
N ASN A 10 1.22 -12.65 -14.90
CA ASN A 10 0.44 -12.47 -16.13
C ASN A 10 -1.05 -12.53 -15.80
N LEU A 11 -1.77 -11.48 -16.19
CA LEU A 11 -3.22 -11.40 -16.18
C LEU A 11 -3.77 -12.08 -17.43
N ARG A 12 -4.57 -13.12 -17.26
CA ARG A 12 -5.09 -13.96 -18.35
C ARG A 12 -6.59 -13.77 -18.53
N ALA A 13 -7.08 -13.97 -19.76
CA ALA A 13 -8.52 -13.89 -20.04
C ALA A 13 -9.33 -15.00 -19.34
N LYS A 14 -8.73 -16.18 -19.12
CA LYS A 14 -9.37 -17.37 -18.54
C LYS A 14 -8.51 -17.99 -17.44
N PRO A 15 -9.10 -18.69 -16.46
CA PRO A 15 -8.38 -19.36 -15.37
C PRO A 15 -7.73 -20.70 -15.80
N THR A 16 -7.00 -20.69 -16.91
CA THR A 16 -6.38 -21.88 -17.51
C THR A 16 -4.97 -21.55 -17.97
N THR A 17 -4.04 -22.51 -17.88
CA THR A 17 -2.64 -22.28 -18.31
C THR A 17 -2.43 -22.47 -19.81
N LYS A 18 -3.09 -23.48 -20.41
CA LYS A 18 -2.82 -23.95 -21.78
C LYS A 18 -3.47 -23.10 -22.88
N ASN A 19 -4.73 -22.69 -22.68
CA ASN A 19 -5.53 -22.02 -23.72
C ASN A 19 -6.11 -20.68 -23.20
N SER A 20 -5.24 -19.80 -22.74
CA SER A 20 -5.67 -18.47 -22.31
C SER A 20 -4.70 -17.41 -22.82
N ASP A 21 -5.26 -16.37 -23.41
CA ASP A 21 -4.48 -15.22 -23.82
C ASP A 21 -4.02 -14.43 -22.59
N VAL A 22 -2.78 -13.97 -22.65
CA VAL A 22 -2.22 -13.05 -21.66
C VAL A 22 -2.63 -11.65 -22.08
N LEU A 23 -3.53 -11.05 -21.31
CA LEU A 23 -4.02 -9.68 -21.55
C LEU A 23 -2.94 -8.67 -21.17
N LYS A 24 -2.30 -8.89 -20.01
CA LYS A 24 -1.36 -7.93 -19.42
C LYS A 24 -0.44 -8.61 -18.41
N VAL A 25 0.60 -7.89 -18.00
CA VAL A 25 1.44 -8.27 -16.86
C VAL A 25 1.19 -7.28 -15.72
N LEU A 26 0.84 -7.81 -14.56
CA LEU A 26 0.76 -7.04 -13.32
C LEU A 26 2.13 -7.01 -12.66
N TYR A 27 2.54 -5.83 -12.22
CA TYR A 27 3.82 -5.60 -11.55
C TYR A 27 3.69 -5.66 -10.02
N PRO A 28 4.78 -5.94 -9.30
CA PRO A 28 4.80 -5.92 -7.83
C PRO A 28 4.31 -4.58 -7.26
N ASN A 29 3.77 -4.63 -6.03
CA ASN A 29 3.20 -3.50 -5.28
C ASN A 29 1.94 -2.87 -5.90
N GLN A 30 1.43 -3.39 -7.01
CA GLN A 30 0.14 -2.96 -7.54
C GLN A 30 -1.01 -3.48 -6.68
N LYS A 31 -1.97 -2.59 -6.41
CA LYS A 31 -3.21 -2.91 -5.70
C LYS A 31 -4.26 -3.37 -6.70
N VAL A 32 -4.88 -4.52 -6.43
CA VAL A 32 -5.95 -5.07 -7.25
C VAL A 32 -7.19 -5.37 -6.40
N ARG A 33 -8.36 -5.23 -7.01
CA ARG A 33 -9.64 -5.60 -6.40
C ARG A 33 -9.94 -7.06 -6.72
N LEU A 34 -10.43 -7.80 -5.73
CA LEU A 34 -10.90 -9.17 -5.96
C LEU A 34 -12.30 -9.13 -6.56
N VAL A 35 -12.49 -9.80 -7.70
CA VAL A 35 -13.79 -10.01 -8.33
C VAL A 35 -14.32 -11.41 -8.02
N GLU A 36 -13.54 -12.45 -8.33
CA GLU A 36 -13.99 -13.85 -8.19
C GLU A 36 -12.85 -14.74 -7.66
N ARG A 37 -13.19 -15.87 -7.03
CA ARG A 37 -12.21 -16.91 -6.63
C ARG A 37 -12.58 -18.26 -7.22
N LYS A 38 -11.62 -18.90 -7.90
CA LYS A 38 -11.75 -20.27 -8.43
C LYS A 38 -10.52 -21.10 -8.05
N LYS A 39 -10.59 -21.81 -6.91
CA LYS A 39 -9.52 -22.68 -6.39
C LYS A 39 -8.17 -21.95 -6.30
N LYS A 40 -7.26 -22.22 -7.25
CA LYS A 40 -5.90 -21.64 -7.33
C LYS A 40 -5.85 -20.31 -8.07
N TRP A 41 -6.91 -19.99 -8.81
CA TRP A 41 -7.06 -18.79 -9.62
C TRP A 41 -7.93 -17.78 -8.89
N ILE A 42 -7.60 -16.50 -9.04
CA ILE A 42 -8.43 -15.41 -8.60
C ILE A 42 -8.66 -14.46 -9.77
N GLY A 43 -9.92 -14.07 -9.95
CA GLY A 43 -10.34 -13.01 -10.86
C GLY A 43 -10.09 -11.69 -10.16
N VAL A 44 -9.27 -10.85 -10.77
CA VAL A 44 -8.89 -9.55 -10.23
C VAL A 44 -9.27 -8.46 -11.22
N GLU A 45 -9.57 -7.31 -10.67
CA GLU A 45 -9.80 -6.07 -11.38
C GLU A 45 -8.66 -5.12 -11.05
N TYR A 46 -8.00 -4.67 -12.10
CA TYR A 46 -6.91 -3.72 -12.08
C TYR A 46 -7.38 -2.41 -12.69
N TYR A 47 -7.08 -1.29 -12.02
CA TYR A 47 -7.40 0.03 -12.52
C TYR A 47 -6.18 0.63 -13.22
N ASN A 48 -6.32 0.93 -14.50
CA ASN A 48 -5.29 1.54 -15.30
C ASN A 48 -5.42 3.07 -15.25
N HIS A 49 -4.62 3.72 -14.41
CA HIS A 49 -4.62 5.17 -14.23
C HIS A 49 -4.31 5.98 -15.50
N ILE A 50 -3.61 5.39 -16.48
CA ILE A 50 -3.23 6.09 -17.71
C ILE A 50 -4.41 6.19 -18.67
N LEU A 51 -5.20 5.12 -18.77
CA LEU A 51 -6.32 5.02 -19.69
C LEU A 51 -7.67 5.28 -19.01
N ASP A 52 -7.69 5.42 -17.68
CA ASP A 52 -8.88 5.50 -16.85
C ASP A 52 -9.85 4.32 -17.04
N ILE A 53 -9.31 3.11 -17.22
CA ILE A 53 -10.07 1.89 -17.51
C ILE A 53 -9.85 0.84 -16.43
N HIS A 54 -10.95 0.16 -16.08
CA HIS A 54 -10.95 -1.03 -15.24
C HIS A 54 -10.78 -2.29 -16.11
N GLU A 55 -9.63 -2.95 -15.98
CA GLU A 55 -9.31 -4.18 -16.70
C GLU A 55 -9.49 -5.39 -15.77
N ASN A 56 -10.21 -6.40 -16.25
CA ASN A 56 -10.49 -7.61 -15.50
C ASN A 56 -9.71 -8.79 -16.08
N GLY A 57 -9.26 -9.69 -15.21
CA GLY A 57 -8.67 -10.95 -15.65
C GLY A 57 -8.29 -11.89 -14.52
N TRP A 58 -7.65 -12.99 -14.88
CA TRP A 58 -7.34 -14.10 -14.01
C TRP A 58 -5.85 -14.21 -13.74
N CYS A 59 -5.49 -14.45 -12.48
CA CYS A 59 -4.11 -14.66 -12.06
C CYS A 59 -4.03 -15.68 -10.92
N PHE A 60 -2.83 -16.18 -10.67
CA PHE A 60 -2.61 -17.18 -9.62
C PHE A 60 -2.56 -16.54 -8.23
N LYS A 61 -3.31 -17.12 -7.29
CA LYS A 61 -3.40 -16.66 -5.90
C LYS A 61 -2.04 -16.58 -5.20
N LYS A 62 -1.10 -17.48 -5.52
CA LYS A 62 0.22 -17.57 -4.85
C LYS A 62 1.11 -16.33 -5.01
N TYR A 63 0.83 -15.47 -6.00
CA TYR A 63 1.61 -14.25 -6.25
C TYR A 63 1.00 -13.00 -5.63
N LEU A 64 -0.11 -13.17 -4.89
CA LEU A 64 -0.92 -12.08 -4.37
C LEU A 64 -1.04 -12.20 -2.85
N LYS A 65 -0.76 -11.10 -2.16
CA LYS A 65 -0.97 -10.97 -0.72
C LYS A 65 -2.34 -10.37 -0.46
N LYS A 66 -3.13 -11.03 0.37
CA LYS A 66 -4.40 -10.48 0.85
C LYS A 66 -4.10 -9.32 1.81
N CYS A 67 -4.68 -8.15 1.57
CA CYS A 67 -4.59 -7.02 2.48
C CYS A 67 -5.96 -6.74 3.10
N SER A 68 -6.05 -6.77 4.43
CA SER A 68 -7.28 -6.45 5.18
C SER A 68 -7.51 -4.94 5.30
N LYS A 69 -6.44 -4.14 5.20
CA LYS A 69 -6.48 -2.69 5.26
C LYS A 69 -6.12 -2.12 3.89
N ALA A 70 -6.72 -0.98 3.53
CA ALA A 70 -6.14 -0.16 2.47
C ALA A 70 -4.69 0.13 2.87
N PRO A 71 -3.70 0.00 1.96
CA PRO A 71 -2.39 0.56 2.21
C PRO A 71 -2.56 2.08 2.24
N ILE A 72 -2.95 2.61 3.40
CA ILE A 72 -2.70 4.01 3.74
C ILE A 72 -1.19 4.10 3.67
N ILE A 73 -0.72 4.77 2.63
CA ILE A 73 0.67 5.08 2.30
C ILE A 73 1.54 4.99 3.56
N GLN A 74 2.25 3.87 3.74
CA GLN A 74 3.11 3.62 4.91
C GLN A 74 4.30 4.60 4.95
N PHE A 75 4.44 5.45 3.92
CA PHE A 75 5.44 6.50 3.85
C PHE A 75 5.32 7.50 5.02
N THR A 76 4.10 7.81 5.48
CA THR A 76 3.91 8.74 6.60
C THR A 76 4.35 8.16 7.96
N ARG A 77 4.38 6.83 8.13
CA ARG A 77 4.84 6.22 9.39
C ARG A 77 6.36 6.26 9.57
N ARG A 78 7.13 6.32 8.48
CA ARG A 78 8.60 6.36 8.57
C ARG A 78 9.13 7.76 8.87
N LEU A 79 8.45 8.82 8.42
CA LEU A 79 8.79 10.20 8.74
C LEU A 79 8.35 10.62 10.15
N GLY A 80 7.24 10.09 10.65
CA GLY A 80 6.72 10.43 11.99
C GLY A 80 7.54 9.90 13.17
N ARG A 81 8.54 9.03 12.96
CA ARG A 81 9.40 8.50 14.04
C ARG A 81 10.74 9.21 14.19
N ALA A 82 11.13 10.02 13.20
CA ALA A 82 12.34 10.83 13.24
C ALA A 82 12.09 12.25 13.80
N VAL A 83 10.82 12.65 13.98
CA VAL A 83 10.41 13.98 14.49
C VAL A 83 9.80 13.85 15.89
N GLY A 84 10.39 12.99 16.73
CA GLY A 84 9.87 12.66 18.06
C GLY A 84 10.82 12.89 19.24
N GLU A 85 12.07 13.33 19.01
CA GLU A 85 13.09 13.40 20.07
C GLU A 85 13.60 14.82 20.39
N ASN A 86 13.04 15.88 19.81
CA ASN A 86 13.50 17.27 20.07
C ASN A 86 12.43 18.22 20.63
N THR A 87 11.19 17.79 20.84
CA THR A 87 10.16 18.66 21.46
C THR A 87 10.21 18.66 22.99
N ALA A 88 10.87 17.69 23.62
CA ALA A 88 11.02 17.63 25.08
C ALA A 88 11.99 18.69 25.64
N ASN A 89 12.96 19.16 24.83
CA ASN A 89 13.96 20.13 25.30
C ASN A 89 13.54 21.59 25.10
N MET A 90 12.57 21.89 24.23
CA MET A 90 12.07 23.25 24.02
C MET A 90 11.17 23.72 25.16
N HIS A 91 10.40 22.81 25.77
CA HIS A 91 9.55 23.16 26.92
C HIS A 91 10.38 23.39 28.19
N LEU A 92 11.49 22.65 28.36
CA LEU A 92 12.41 22.85 29.49
C LEU A 92 13.23 24.16 29.35
N LEU A 93 13.62 24.54 28.12
CA LEU A 93 14.27 25.83 27.85
C LEU A 93 13.35 27.03 28.08
N LEU A 94 12.07 26.93 27.71
CA LEU A 94 11.07 27.96 28.01
C LEU A 94 10.78 28.08 29.51
N CYS A 95 10.71 26.96 30.24
CA CYS A 95 10.54 26.99 31.69
C CYS A 95 11.77 27.58 32.42
N LEU A 96 13.00 27.29 31.97
CA LEU A 96 14.21 27.88 32.54
C LEU A 96 14.33 29.39 32.27
N LEU A 97 13.96 29.85 31.06
CA LEU A 97 13.95 31.27 30.72
C LEU A 97 12.89 32.07 31.51
N LEU A 98 11.70 31.48 31.73
CA LEU A 98 10.66 32.10 32.56
C LEU A 98 11.05 32.16 34.04
N TRP A 99 11.81 31.19 34.55
CA TRP A 99 12.34 31.23 35.91
C TRP A 99 13.41 32.31 36.11
N PHE A 100 14.28 32.53 35.13
CA PHE A 100 15.30 33.59 35.19
C PHE A 100 14.70 35.00 35.14
N LEU A 101 13.59 35.22 34.42
CA LEU A 101 12.92 36.52 34.35
C LEU A 101 12.13 36.89 35.62
N SER A 102 11.72 35.90 36.42
CA SER A 102 10.99 36.14 37.68
C SER A 102 11.90 36.39 38.89
N ALA A 103 13.20 36.14 38.79
CA ALA A 103 14.15 36.29 39.91
C ALA A 103 14.91 37.64 39.91
N ALA A 104 14.58 38.54 38.97
CA ALA A 104 15.25 39.82 38.77
C ALA A 104 14.43 41.06 39.19
N TRP A 105 13.30 40.86 39.89
CA TRP A 105 12.49 41.93 40.51
C TRP A 105 12.12 41.55 41.94
#